data_AF-A0AAW4FYE9-F1
#
_entry.id   AF-A0AAW4FYE9-F1
#
_cell.length_a   1.000
_cell.length_b   1.000
_cell.length_c   1.000
_cell.angle_alpha   90.00
_cell.angle_beta   90.00
_cell.angle_gamma   90.00
#
_symmetry.space_group_name_H-M   'P 1'
#
loop_
_entity.id
_entity.type
_entity.pdbx_description
1 polymer ?
#
loop_
_entity_poly.entity_id
_entity_poly.type
_entity_poly.pdbx_seq_one_letter_code
_entity_poly.pdbx_strand_id
1 'polypeptide(L)' 'MAEMSPLRRRMIEDMTVRNLSPATQQSYLYAVAKFSRHFGRSPDRLGLDEVHAFQVHLVST' A
#
# COMPACT_ATOMS: atom_id res chain seq x y z
N MET A 1 -15.25 9.10 13.43
CA MET A 1 -14.70 7.99 12.64
C MET A 1 -13.82 8.62 11.57
N ALA A 2 -12.54 8.25 11.46
CA ALA A 2 -11.69 8.80 10.40
C ALA A 2 -12.23 8.37 9.04
N GLU A 3 -12.48 9.32 8.15
CA GLU A 3 -12.97 9.04 6.81
C GLU A 3 -11.90 8.26 6.02
N MET A 4 -12.31 7.25 5.26
CA MET A 4 -11.40 6.49 4.41
C MET A 4 -10.87 7.39 3.30
N SER A 5 -9.54 7.45 3.12
CA SER A 5 -8.96 8.25 2.04
C SER A 5 -9.43 7.76 0.67
N PRO A 6 -9.63 8.67 -0.32
CA PRO A 6 -10.00 8.30 -1.68
C PRO A 6 -9.06 7.27 -2.30
N LEU A 7 -7.76 7.38 -2.03
CA LEU A 7 -6.74 6.45 -2.51
C LEU A 7 -6.92 5.03 -1.94
N ARG A 8 -7.23 4.91 -0.64
CA ARG A 8 -7.51 3.61 -0.01
C ARG A 8 -8.78 3.00 -0.58
N ARG A 9 -9.83 3.81 -0.79
CA ARG A 9 -11.10 3.36 -1.38
C ARG A 9 -10.88 2.79 -2.79
N ARG A 10 -10.18 3.53 -3.64
CA ARG A 10 -9.85 3.11 -5.01
C ARG A 10 -9.11 1.77 -5.03
N MET A 11 -8.11 1.61 -4.16
CA MET A 11 -7.35 0.36 -4.07
C MET A 11 -8.25 -0.84 -3.68
N ILE A 12 -9.20 -0.64 -2.76
CA ILE A 12 -10.17 -1.70 -2.37
C ILE A 12 -11.09 -2.04 -3.55
N GLU A 13 -11.62 -1.03 -4.23
CA GLU A 13 -12.49 -1.20 -5.41
C GLU A 13 -11.77 -2.01 -6.51
N ASP A 14 -10.54 -1.62 -6.86
CA ASP A 14 -9.75 -2.29 -7.90
C ASP A 14 -9.44 -3.75 -7.54
N MET A 15 -9.14 -4.04 -6.26
CA MET A 15 -8.93 -5.42 -5.80
C MET A 15 -10.23 -6.24 -5.76
N THR A 16 -11.36 -5.60 -5.47
CA THR A 16 -12.69 -6.23 -5.46
C THR A 16 -13.12 -6.62 -6.88
N VAL A 17 -12.92 -5.74 -7.87
CA VAL A 17 -13.16 -6.06 -9.29
C VAL A 17 -12.30 -7.25 -9.75
N ARG A 18 -11.09 -7.39 -9.20
CA ARG A 18 -10.19 -8.52 -9.47
C ARG A 18 -10.52 -9.79 -8.67
N ASN A 19 -11.62 -9.81 -7.91
CA ASN A 19 -12.06 -10.92 -7.06
C ASN A 19 -10.99 -11.38 -6.05
N LEU A 20 -10.19 -10.44 -5.52
CA LEU A 20 -9.23 -10.75 -4.46
C LEU A 20 -9.96 -10.92 -3.12
N SER A 21 -9.59 -11.97 -2.38
CA SER A 21 -10.20 -12.27 -1.08
C SER A 21 -10.05 -11.10 -0.08
N PRO A 22 -10.97 -10.92 0.88
CA PRO A 22 -10.83 -9.89 1.91
C PRO A 22 -9.49 -9.96 2.66
N ALA A 23 -8.97 -11.16 2.92
CA ALA A 23 -7.67 -11.36 3.54
C ALA A 23 -6.53 -10.81 2.65
N THR A 24 -6.56 -11.11 1.35
CA THR A 24 -5.59 -10.57 0.38
C THR A 24 -5.65 -9.04 0.32
N GLN A 25 -6.86 -8.47 0.30
CA GLN A 25 -7.06 -7.01 0.31
C GLN A 25 -6.44 -6.37 1.55
N GLN A 26 -6.68 -6.94 2.73
CA GLN A 26 -6.09 -6.48 3.99
C GLN A 26 -4.56 -6.57 3.97
N SER A 27 -3.98 -7.67 3.49
CA SER A 27 -2.53 -7.82 3.37
C SER A 27 -1.92 -6.76 2.45
N TYR A 28 -2.55 -6.47 1.33
CA TYR A 28 -2.05 -5.50 0.36
C TYR A 28 -2.16 -4.06 0.90
N LEU A 29 -3.29 -3.72 1.56
CA LEU A 29 -3.45 -2.45 2.25
C LEU A 29 -2.40 -2.25 3.35
N TYR A 30 -2.10 -3.31 4.11
CA TYR A 30 -1.06 -3.28 5.11
C TYR A 30 0.33 -3.04 4.50
N ALA A 31 0.66 -3.73 3.41
CA ALA A 31 1.93 -3.56 2.71
C ALA A 31 2.12 -2.12 2.21
N VAL A 32 1.10 -1.53 1.57
CA VAL A 32 1.14 -0.14 1.11
C VAL A 32 1.23 0.85 2.28
N ALA A 33 0.53 0.59 3.38
CA ALA A 33 0.65 1.41 4.59
C ALA A 33 2.06 1.35 5.20
N LYS A 34 2.68 0.16 5.24
CA LYS A 34 4.06 -0.02 5.71
C LYS A 34 5.06 0.73 4.81
N PHE A 35 4.88 0.64 3.50
CA PHE A 35 5.67 1.37 2.51
C PHE A 35 5.58 2.88 2.68
N SER A 36 4.36 3.43 2.77
CA SER A 36 4.13 4.86 3.00
C SER A 36 4.75 5.34 4.32
N ARG A 37 4.63 4.54 5.40
CA ARG A 37 5.23 4.85 6.70
C ARG A 37 6.76 4.87 6.66
N HIS A 38 7.40 4.02 5.86
CA HIS A 38 8.86 3.99 5.74
C HIS A 38 9.40 5.31 5.18
N PHE A 39 8.71 5.93 4.20
CA PHE A 39 9.14 7.20 3.59
C PHE A 39 8.49 8.45 4.18
N GLY A 40 7.53 8.30 5.10
CA GLY A 40 6.78 9.42 5.68
C GLY A 40 5.98 10.25 4.66
N ARG A 41 5.69 9.66 3.49
CA ARG A 41 5.02 10.31 2.35
C ARG A 41 3.81 9.49 1.92
N SER A 42 2.80 10.18 1.40
CA SER A 42 1.60 9.52 0.84
C SER A 42 2.00 8.65 -0.36
N PRO A 43 1.42 7.44 -0.54
CA PRO A 43 1.90 6.48 -1.54
C PRO A 43 1.67 6.93 -2.99
N ASP A 44 0.80 7.90 -3.25
CA ASP A 44 0.65 8.58 -4.55
C ASP A 44 1.86 9.47 -4.92
N ARG A 45 2.76 9.73 -3.97
CA ARG A 45 4.00 10.51 -4.17
C ARG A 45 5.25 9.64 -4.17
N LEU A 46 5.10 8.32 -4.20
CA LEU A 46 6.20 7.35 -4.14
C LEU A 46 6.27 6.58 -5.45
N GLY A 47 7.48 6.47 -6.01
CA GLY A 47 7.74 5.86 -7.31
C GLY A 47 8.58 4.60 -7.23
N LEU A 48 9.15 4.22 -8.38
CA LEU A 48 9.95 2.99 -8.53
C LEU A 48 11.23 3.02 -7.69
N ASP A 49 11.88 4.17 -7.56
CA ASP A 49 13.10 4.31 -6.76
C ASP A 49 12.84 4.01 -5.28
N GLU A 50 11.72 4.51 -4.73
CA GLU A 50 11.30 4.19 -3.37
C GLU A 50 10.89 2.73 -3.22
N VAL A 51 10.22 2.14 -4.22
CA VAL A 51 9.91 0.70 -4.20
C VAL A 51 11.19 -0.13 -4.10
N HIS A 52 12.20 0.18 -4.91
CA HIS A 52 13.48 -0.51 -4.88
C HIS A 52 14.18 -0.34 -3.51
N ALA A 53 14.29 0.89 -3.02
CA ALA A 53 14.89 1.18 -1.72
C ALA A 53 14.17 0.44 -0.57
N PHE A 54 12.84 0.38 -0.61
CA PHE A 54 12.06 -0.34 0.39
C PHE A 54 12.24 -1.85 0.31
N GLN A 55 12.31 -2.43 -0.91
CA GLN A 55 12.59 -3.85 -1.09
C GLN A 55 13.96 -4.21 -0.53
N VAL A 56 15.00 -3.40 -0.79
CA VAL A 56 16.33 -3.58 -0.19
C VAL A 56 16.25 -3.53 1.33
N HIS A 57 15.53 -2.56 1.90
CA HIS A 57 15.33 -2.48 3.36
C HIS A 57 14.65 -3.74 3.93
N LEU A 58 13.61 -4.27 3.27
CA LEU A 58 12.87 -5.44 3.72
C LEU A 58 13.71 -6.74 3.76
N VAL A 59 14.74 -6.87 2.93
CA VAL A 59 15.59 -8.06 2.87
C VAL A 59 16.92 -7.91 3.63
N SER A 60 17.27 -6.69 4.04
CA SER A 60 18.52 -6.38 4.76
C SER A 60 18.35 -6.35 6.28
N THR A 61 17.18 -6.71 6.78
CA THR A 61 16.84 -6.75 8.21
C THR A 61 16.53 -8.18 8.62
#